data_AF-A0A529KYR7-F1
#
_entry.id   AF-A0A529KYR7-F1
#
_cell.length_a   1.000
_cell.length_b   1.000
_cell.length_c   1.000
_cell.angle_alpha   90.00
_cell.angle_beta   90.00
_cell.angle_gamma   90.00
#
_symmetry.space_group_name_H-M   'P 1'
#
loop_
_entity.id
_entity.type
_entity.pdbx_description
1 polymer ?
#
loop_
_entity_poly.entity_id
_entity_poly.type
_entity_poly.pdbx_seq_one_letter_code
_entity_poly.pdbx_strand_id
1 'polypeptide(L)' 'GRLAVNVPAWSSSDKVLRLKGRGLPEKVGGHGDLYAHVRLMLPEGGDSDLEALMRNRKR' A
#
# COMPACT_ATOMS: atom_id res chain seq x y z
N GLY A 1 -5.16 7.98 -14.72
CA GLY A 1 -5.06 6.61 -15.29
C GLY A 1 -4.71 5.62 -14.19
N ARG A 2 -4.88 4.32 -14.42
CA ARG A 2 -4.46 3.26 -13.49
C ARG A 2 -2.93 3.04 -13.57
N LEU A 3 -2.29 2.77 -12.44
CA LEU A 3 -0.85 2.52 -12.33
C LEU A 3 -0.63 1.26 -11.48
N ALA A 4 0.20 0.36 -11.97
CA ALA A 4 0.69 -0.78 -11.18
C ALA A 4 1.81 -0.30 -10.25
N VAL A 5 1.76 -0.73 -8.99
CA VAL A 5 2.76 -0.39 -7.97
C VAL A 5 3.29 -1.69 -7.38
N ASN A 6 4.61 -1.86 -7.37
CA ASN A 6 5.24 -2.98 -6.69
C ASN A 6 5.31 -2.68 -5.19
N VAL A 7 4.64 -3.51 -4.39
CA VAL A 7 4.74 -3.47 -2.93
C VAL A 7 5.90 -4.38 -2.51
N PRO A 8 6.99 -3.85 -1.93
CA PRO A 8 8.11 -4.68 -1.50
C PRO A 8 7.67 -5.68 -0.42
N ALA A 9 8.31 -6.85 -0.39
CA ALA A 9 8.15 -7.79 0.73
C ALA A 9 8.43 -7.08 2.06
N TRP A 10 7.76 -7.53 3.13
CA TRP A 10 7.89 -6.96 4.49
C TRP A 10 7.50 -5.48 4.61
N SER A 11 6.55 -5.02 3.79
CA SER A 11 5.99 -3.67 3.94
C SER A 11 4.84 -3.67 4.97
N SER A 12 4.88 -2.69 5.88
CA SER A 12 3.84 -2.42 6.89
C SER A 12 3.08 -1.12 6.60
N SER A 13 2.03 -0.84 7.38
CA SER A 13 1.15 0.32 7.18
C SER A 13 1.80 1.69 7.39
N ASP A 14 3.01 1.75 7.93
CA ASP A 14 3.83 2.96 8.06
C ASP A 14 4.60 3.32 6.78
N LYS A 15 4.65 2.41 5.81
CA LYS A 15 5.45 2.59 4.60
C LYS A 15 4.77 3.50 3.59
N VAL A 16 5.58 4.41 3.03
CA VAL A 16 5.17 5.34 1.97
C VAL A 16 5.96 5.05 0.70
N LEU A 17 5.25 4.85 -0.42
CA LEU A 17 5.84 4.62 -1.73
C LEU A 17 5.78 5.91 -2.56
N ARG A 18 6.94 6.42 -2.96
CA ARG A 18 7.06 7.58 -3.85
C ARG A 18 6.96 7.15 -5.30
N LEU A 19 5.96 7.66 -6.00
CA LEU A 19 5.70 7.44 -7.41
C LEU A 19 6.17 8.68 -8.18
N LYS A 20 7.41 8.62 -8.66
CA LYS A 20 8.09 9.77 -9.28
C LYS A 20 7.35 10.27 -10.52
N GLY A 21 7.10 11.59 -10.60
CA GLY A 21 6.49 12.25 -11.76
C GLY A 21 5.01 11.90 -11.97
N ARG A 22 4.33 11.35 -10.96
CA ARG A 22 2.91 10.97 -11.01
C ARG A 22 2.00 11.92 -10.22
N GLY A 23 2.55 13.01 -9.70
CA GLY A 23 1.84 14.06 -8.99
C GLY A 23 1.25 15.12 -9.94
N LEU A 24 0.86 16.24 -9.34
CA LEU A 24 0.27 17.36 -10.05
C LEU A 24 1.26 18.00 -11.04
N PRO A 25 0.76 18.56 -12.16
CA PRO A 25 1.61 19.30 -13.09
C PRO A 25 2.19 20.56 -12.44
N GLU A 26 3.44 20.88 -12.77
CA GLU A 26 4.15 22.05 -12.24
C GLU A 26 4.17 23.21 -13.26
N LYS A 27 4.22 24.45 -12.77
CA LYS A 27 4.20 25.66 -13.62
C LYS A 27 5.37 25.75 -14.60
N VAL A 28 6.53 25.22 -14.20
CA VAL A 28 7.78 25.29 -14.99
C VAL A 28 7.97 24.07 -15.89
N GLY A 29 6.92 23.26 -16.04
CA GLY A 29 6.94 21.99 -16.76
C GLY A 29 7.21 20.81 -15.83
N GLY A 30 6.84 19.61 -16.29
CA GLY A 30 6.96 18.39 -15.51
C GLY A 30 5.82 18.17 -14.50
N HIS A 31 6.02 17.19 -13.64
CA HIS A 31 5.06 16.75 -12.63
C HIS A 31 5.77 16.50 -11.31
N GLY A 32 5.11 16.84 -10.22
CA GLY A 32 5.52 16.43 -8.89
C GLY A 32 5.36 14.92 -8.69
N ASP A 33 5.44 14.49 -7.44
CA ASP A 33 5.36 13.07 -7.08
C ASP A 33 4.06 12.73 -6.36
N LEU A 34 3.61 11.49 -6.56
CA LEU A 34 2.49 10.92 -5.80
C LEU A 34 3.05 10.04 -4.68
N TYR A 35 2.50 10.17 -3.48
CA TYR A 35 2.89 9.36 -2.32
C TYR A 35 1.75 8.42 -1.96
N ALA A 36 1.99 7.12 -2.09
CA ALA A 36 1.03 6.08 -1.73
C ALA A 36 1.36 5.54 -0.33
N HIS A 37 0.44 5.70 0.61
CA HIS A 37 0.54 5.12 1.95
C HIS A 37 -0.01 3.71 1.93
N VAL A 38 0.82 2.74 2.33
CA VAL A 38 0.37 1.36 2.50
C VAL A 38 -0.57 1.29 3.70
N ARG A 39 -1.70 0.59 3.57
CA ARG A 39 -2.57 0.28 4.70
C ARG A 39 -2.94 -1.20 4.65
N LEU A 40 -2.61 -1.91 5.72
CA LEU A 40 -3.12 -3.26 5.94
C LEU A 40 -4.55 -3.15 6.46
N MET A 41 -5.50 -3.65 5.69
CA MET A 41 -6.93 -3.67 6.02
C MET A 41 -7.35 -5.12 6.20
N LEU A 42 -8.12 -5.39 7.24
CA LEU A 42 -8.75 -6.69 7.42
C LEU A 42 -10.00 -6.80 6.52
N PRO A 43 -10.36 -8.02 6.08
CA PRO A 43 -11.60 -8.25 5.36
C PRO A 43 -12.83 -7.80 6.17
N GLU A 44 -13.77 -7.14 5.50
CA GLU A 44 -15.05 -6.80 6.11
C GLU A 44 -15.87 -8.07 6.37
N GLY A 45 -16.55 -8.14 7.51
CA GLY A 45 -17.32 -9.32 7.90
C GLY A 45 -16.51 -10.48 8.52
N GLY A 46 -15.18 -10.32 8.62
CA GLY A 46 -14.29 -11.34 9.19
C GLY A 46 -13.82 -12.38 8.17
N ASP A 47 -12.87 -13.22 8.58
CA ASP A 47 -12.26 -14.25 7.74
C ASP A 47 -11.82 -15.43 8.63
N SER A 48 -12.58 -16.53 8.59
CA SER A 48 -12.36 -17.70 9.44
C SER A 48 -11.00 -18.35 9.20
N ASP A 49 -10.53 -18.34 7.95
CA ASP A 49 -9.28 -18.98 7.56
C ASP A 49 -8.10 -18.13 8.05
N LEU A 50 -8.19 -16.81 7.88
CA LEU A 50 -7.22 -15.87 8.44
C LEU A 50 -7.15 -15.98 9.97
N GLU A 51 -8.29 -16.07 10.65
CA GLU A 51 -8.30 -16.23 12.10
C GLU A 51 -7.70 -17.57 12.57
N ALA A 52 -8.04 -18.67 11.90
CA ALA A 52 -7.48 -19.98 12.19
C ALA A 52 -5.96 -20.01 11.98
N LEU A 53 -5.48 -19.40 10.90
CA LEU A 53 -4.04 -19.23 10.62
C LEU A 53 -3.34 -18.50 11.77
N MET A 54 -3.90 -17.39 12.24
CA MET A 54 -3.30 -16.59 13.33
C MET A 54 -3.37 -17.30 14.69
N ARG A 55 -4.43 -18.06 14.97
CA ARG A 55 -4.52 -18.88 16.20
C ARG A 55 -3.46 -19.98 16.23
N ASN A 56 -3.27 -20.69 15.11
CA ASN A 56 -2.29 -21.78 15.02
C ASN A 56 -0.84 -21.28 14.97
N ARG A 57 -0.63 -20.02 14.56
CA ARG A 57 0.70 -19.41 14.49
C ARG A 57 1.17 -18.81 15.81
N LYS A 58 0.29 -18.63 16.79
CA LYS A 58 0.70 -18.30 18.17
C LYS A 58 1.48 -19.48 18.75
N ARG A 59 2.80 -19.32 18.85
CA ARG A 59 3.57 -20.04 19.87
C ARG A 59 3.18 -19.54 21.24
#